data_AF-A0A832T2A8-F1
#
_entry.id   AF-A0A832T2A8-F1
#
_cell.length_a   1.000
_cell.length_b   1.000
_cell.length_c   1.000
_cell.angle_alpha   90.00
_cell.angle_beta   90.00
_cell.angle_gamma   90.00
#
_symmetry.space_group_name_H-M   'P 1'
#
loop_
_entity.id
_entity.type
_entity.pdbx_description
1 polymer ?
#
loop_
_entity_poly.entity_id
_entity_poly.type
_entity_poly.pdbx_seq_one_letter_code
_entity_poly.pdbx_strand_id
1 'polypeptide(L)' 'MTKKRELLFNAIFDIYKIFLGAGLTLLVAVVIKVSFSEGSFNIGLSLILTDITIIIYISLLFGAILYDIYKRL' A
#
# COMPACT_ATOMS: atom_id res chain seq x y z
N MET A 1 -18.63 -18.93 2.26
CA MET A 1 -17.42 -18.65 3.08
C MET A 1 -17.75 -19.07 4.51
N THR A 2 -16.88 -19.81 5.19
CA THR A 2 -17.09 -20.18 6.60
C THR A 2 -16.88 -18.95 7.49
N LYS A 3 -17.63 -18.80 8.59
CA LYS A 3 -17.57 -17.61 9.47
C LYS A 3 -16.15 -17.28 9.98
N LYS A 4 -15.33 -18.32 10.24
CA LYS A 4 -13.91 -18.19 10.60
C LYS A 4 -13.06 -17.58 9.47
N ARG A 5 -13.32 -17.98 8.23
CA ARG A 5 -12.60 -17.51 7.03
C ARG A 5 -12.94 -16.06 6.71
N GLU A 6 -14.20 -15.69 6.87
CA GLU A 6 -14.67 -14.31 6.73
C GLU A 6 -14.01 -13.37 7.75
N LEU A 7 -13.93 -13.79 9.03
CA LEU A 7 -13.22 -13.04 10.07
C LEU A 7 -11.74 -12.82 9.74
N LEU A 8 -11.03 -13.87 9.28
CA LEU A 8 -9.63 -13.79 8.87
C LEU A 8 -9.43 -12.88 7.66
N PHE A 9 -10.30 -13.00 6.65
CA PHE A 9 -10.25 -12.15 5.46
C PHE A 9 -10.43 -10.68 5.82
N ASN A 10 -11.46 -10.36 6.62
CA ASN A 10 -11.75 -8.99 7.02
C ASN A 10 -10.61 -8.39 7.86
N ALA A 11 -10.06 -9.15 8.81
CA ALA A 11 -8.94 -8.69 9.63
C ALA A 11 -7.71 -8.34 8.78
N ILE A 12 -7.33 -9.21 7.82
CA ILE A 12 -6.19 -8.96 6.94
C ILE A 12 -6.46 -7.81 5.97
N PHE A 13 -7.71 -7.70 5.48
CA PHE A 13 -8.10 -6.60 4.62
C PHE A 13 -8.08 -5.24 5.35
N ASP A 14 -8.47 -5.21 6.62
CA ASP A 14 -8.39 -3.98 7.43
C ASP A 14 -6.94 -3.59 7.72
N ILE A 15 -6.06 -4.55 7.99
CA ILE A 15 -4.61 -4.30 8.09
C ILE A 15 -4.07 -3.74 6.77
N TYR A 16 -4.44 -4.33 5.63
CA TYR A 16 -4.06 -3.84 4.31
C TYR A 16 -4.48 -2.38 4.09
N LYS A 17 -5.71 -2.00 4.46
CA LYS A 17 -6.19 -0.62 4.34
C LYS A 17 -5.33 0.37 5.13
N ILE A 18 -4.88 -0.01 6.33
CA ILE A 18 -4.01 0.85 7.16
C ILE A 18 -2.69 1.10 6.43
N PHE A 19 -2.05 0.05 5.91
CA PHE A 19 -0.81 0.18 5.14
C PHE A 19 -0.99 0.98 3.85
N LEU A 20 -2.07 0.74 3.11
CA LEU A 20 -2.39 1.47 1.89
C LEU A 20 -2.61 2.97 2.19
N GLY A 21 -3.37 3.28 3.23
CA GLY A 21 -3.63 4.65 3.67
C GLY A 21 -2.36 5.39 4.10
N ALA A 22 -1.48 4.72 4.85
CA ALA A 22 -0.19 5.27 5.24
C ALA A 22 0.71 5.52 4.02
N GLY A 23 0.80 4.56 3.09
CA GLY A 23 1.59 4.69 1.86
C GLY A 23 1.11 5.84 0.97
N LEU A 24 -0.20 5.96 0.75
CA LEU A 24 -0.78 7.06 -0.04
C LEU A 24 -0.55 8.42 0.63
N THR A 25 -0.64 8.49 1.96
CA THR A 25 -0.37 9.72 2.72
C THR A 25 1.09 10.15 2.57
N LEU A 26 2.03 9.21 2.64
CA LEU A 26 3.44 9.47 2.40
C LEU A 26 3.69 9.96 0.97
N LEU A 27 3.08 9.31 -0.03
CA LEU A 27 3.19 9.71 -1.42
C LEU A 27 2.75 11.17 -1.63
N VAL A 28 1.60 11.56 -1.07
CA VAL A 28 1.12 12.95 -1.13
C VAL A 28 2.10 13.91 -0.45
N ALA A 29 2.63 13.55 0.72
CA ALA A 29 3.60 14.39 1.42
C ALA A 29 4.90 14.58 0.60
N VAL A 30 5.39 13.53 -0.05
CA VAL A 30 6.55 13.61 -0.94
C VAL A 30 6.24 14.47 -2.16
N VAL A 31 5.10 14.29 -2.82
CA VAL A 31 4.70 15.10 -3.97
C VAL A 31 4.65 16.60 -3.61
N ILE A 32 4.05 16.95 -2.47
CA ILE A 32 4.01 18.33 -1.98
C ILE A 32 5.44 18.84 -1.73
N LYS A 33 6.27 18.08 -1.02
CA LYS A 33 7.66 18.48 -0.73
C LYS A 33 8.48 18.71 -2.00
N VAL A 34 8.31 17.87 -3.03
CA VAL A 34 9.01 18.00 -4.31
C VAL A 34 8.49 19.18 -5.11
N SER A 35 7.19 19.48 -5.04
CA SER A 35 6.57 20.59 -5.77
C SER A 35 6.92 21.96 -5.20
N PHE A 36 7.16 22.05 -3.89
CA PHE A 36 7.34 23.32 -3.18
C PHE A 36 8.74 23.55 -2.57
N SER A 37 9.67 22.60 -2.67
CA SER A 37 11.06 22.80 -2.19
C SER A 37 12.04 22.96 -3.34
N GLU A 38 13.09 23.78 -3.13
CA GLU A 38 14.23 23.96 -4.04
C GLU A 38 15.15 22.73 -4.13
N GLY A 39 14.69 21.56 -3.67
CA GLY A 39 15.43 20.31 -3.71
C GLY A 39 15.65 19.81 -5.15
N SER A 40 16.66 18.97 -5.34
CA SER A 40 16.92 18.35 -6.65
C SER A 40 15.72 17.55 -7.13
N PHE A 41 15.16 17.93 -8.29
CA PHE A 41 14.05 17.26 -8.96
C PHE A 41 14.26 15.74 -9.09
N ASN A 42 15.50 15.31 -9.36
CA ASN A 42 15.85 13.89 -9.50
C ASN A 42 15.66 13.11 -8.20
N ILE A 43 16.01 13.70 -7.05
CA ILE A 43 15.81 13.06 -5.74
C ILE A 43 14.30 12.93 -5.46
N GLY A 44 13.54 13.99 -5.78
CA GLY A 44 12.08 13.98 -5.64
C GLY A 44 11.41 12.91 -6.48
N LEU A 45 11.77 12.82 -7.75
CA LEU A 45 11.25 11.81 -8.67
C LEU A 45 11.60 10.38 -8.21
N SER A 46 12.83 10.16 -7.72
CA SER A 46 13.25 8.86 -7.21
C SER A 46 12.44 8.43 -5.98
N LEU A 47 12.11 9.35 -5.08
CA LEU A 47 11.28 9.07 -3.90
C LEU A 47 9.85 8.70 -4.30
N ILE A 48 9.24 9.46 -5.22
CA ILE A 48 7.90 9.17 -5.74
C ILE A 48 7.84 7.77 -6.38
N LEU A 49 8.82 7.43 -7.22
CA LEU A 49 8.89 6.10 -7.84
C LEU A 49 9.05 4.98 -6.81
N THR A 50 9.84 5.23 -5.77
CA THR A 50 10.04 4.27 -4.67
C THR A 50 8.74 4.03 -3.91
N ASP A 51 8.02 5.09 -3.54
CA ASP A 51 6.74 5.00 -2.84
C ASP A 51 5.70 4.23 -3.67
N ILE A 52 5.58 4.53 -4.96
CA ILE A 52 4.68 3.81 -5.87
C ILE A 52 5.04 2.33 -5.93
N THR A 53 6.33 2.01 -6.04
CA THR A 53 6.81 0.62 -6.11
C THR A 53 6.44 -0.14 -4.83
N ILE A 54 6.63 0.48 -3.66
CA ILE A 54 6.28 -0.12 -2.37
C ILE A 54 4.76 -0.34 -2.25
N ILE A 55 3.94 0.64 -2.65
CA ILE A 55 2.47 0.51 -2.62
C ILE A 55 2.01 -0.64 -3.51
N ILE A 56 2.56 -0.77 -4.72
CA ILE A 56 2.25 -1.87 -5.64
C ILE A 56 2.66 -3.21 -5.00
N TYR A 57 3.87 -3.29 -4.45
CA TYR A 57 4.37 -4.52 -3.82
C TYR A 57 3.50 -4.98 -2.66
N ILE A 58 3.13 -4.06 -1.76
CA ILE A 58 2.23 -4.34 -0.63
C ILE A 58 0.86 -4.81 -1.15
N SER A 59 0.31 -4.13 -2.16
CA SER A 59 -0.98 -4.49 -2.75
C SER A 59 -0.98 -5.89 -3.36
N LEU A 60 0.10 -6.29 -4.04
CA LEU A 60 0.26 -7.64 -4.57
C LEU A 60 0.36 -8.69 -3.47
N LEU A 61 1.15 -8.41 -2.43
CA LEU A 61 1.39 -9.35 -1.33
C LEU A 61 0.09 -9.60 -0.53
N PHE A 62 -0.61 -8.54 -0.13
CA PHE A 62 -1.91 -8.67 0.53
C PHE A 62 -2.98 -9.24 -0.39
N GLY A 63 -2.98 -8.87 -1.67
CA GLY A 63 -3.89 -9.45 -2.67
C GLY A 63 -3.73 -10.96 -2.81
N ALA A 64 -2.48 -11.46 -2.84
CA ALA A 64 -2.20 -12.89 -2.90
C ALA A 64 -2.67 -13.63 -1.64
N ILE A 65 -2.43 -13.06 -0.45
CA ILE A 65 -2.90 -13.63 0.83
C ILE A 65 -4.43 -13.68 0.87
N LEU A 66 -5.09 -12.58 0.54
CA LEU A 66 -6.56 -12.49 0.52
C LEU A 66 -7.16 -13.45 -0.51
N TYR A 67 -6.54 -13.60 -1.68
CA TYR A 67 -6.96 -14.56 -2.69
C TYR A 67 -6.83 -16.01 -2.21
N ASP A 68 -5.71 -16.35 -1.54
CA ASP A 68 -5.50 -17.67 -0.98
C ASP A 68 -6.55 -17.99 0.10
N ILE A 69 -6.84 -17.03 1.00
CA ILE A 69 -7.91 -17.16 2.01
C ILE A 69 -9.28 -17.28 1.36
N TYR A 70 -9.53 -16.55 0.27
CA TYR A 70 -10.80 -16.63 -0.42
C TYR A 70 -11.01 -17.99 -1.10
N LYS A 71 -9.97 -18.56 -1.70
CA LYS A 71 -10.06 -19.75 -2.56
C LYS A 71 -9.77 -21.07 -1.83
N ARG A 72 -8.84 -21.09 -0.87
CA ARG A 72 -8.31 -22.33 -0.28
C ARG A 72 -8.73 -22.59 1.17
N LEU A 73 -8.91 -21.56 2.00
CA LEU A 73 -9.57 -21.73 3.30
C LEU A 73 -11.09 -21.86 3.14
#